data_AF-A0A2S5LIT1-F1
#
_entry.id   AF-A0A2S5LIT1-F1
#
_cell.length_a   1.000
_cell.length_b   1.000
_cell.length_c   1.000
_cell.angle_alpha   90.00
_cell.angle_beta   90.00
_cell.angle_gamma   90.00
#
_symmetry.space_group_name_H-M   'P 1'
#
loop_
_entity.id
_entity.type
_entity.pdbx_description
1 polymer ?
#
loop_
_entity_poly.entity_id
_entity_poly.type
_entity_poly.pdbx_seq_one_letter_code
_entity_poly.pdbx_strand_id
1 'polypeptide(L)'
;MDDLGSNTVALDTANDVAAAALQTDGLGCHAGKERLRSAAEAAGMSETLGQYAKDYPQGPHDQPQSMCPAFGSLRVGLRMRRTAMVLSGSACCVYGLTFTSHFYGAKRTVGYVPFNSETLVTGKLFEDIRDAVHALADPETYDAIVVINLCVPTASGVPLRLLPKEINGVRVIGIDVPGFGVPTHAEAKDVLAGAMLRFARLEAEQGPVQAPRAPRAGKPTISLLGEMFPADPMQIGAMLDLLGLAAGPVTPTREWRELYGALDCAAVAAIHPFYASCVREFESAGRAVVGSAPVGHDGTAAWLEAIGVACNVARETIDAAKNRLLPAIKAALSAAPISGRVTLSGYEGSELLVGRLLVESGADLRYVGTACPRTRFSEAD
;
A
#
# COMPACT_ATOMS: atom_id res chain seq x y z
N MET A 1 32.73 61.87 -7.90
CA MET A 1 33.79 61.21 -8.69
C MET A 1 33.81 59.75 -8.29
N ASP A 2 32.66 59.09 -8.38
CA ASP A 2 31.97 58.66 -9.61
C ASP A 2 32.65 57.40 -10.12
N ASP A 3 32.26 56.25 -9.59
CA ASP A 3 31.88 55.13 -10.45
C ASP A 3 31.13 54.07 -9.63
N LEU A 4 30.19 53.42 -10.30
CA LEU A 4 29.52 52.14 -10.04
C LEU A 4 28.03 52.28 -10.35
N GLY A 5 27.77 52.18 -11.65
CA GLY A 5 26.48 52.26 -12.29
C GLY A 5 25.47 51.20 -11.83
N SER A 6 24.22 51.62 -11.95
CA SER A 6 23.00 50.82 -11.97
C SER A 6 23.12 49.61 -12.90
N ASN A 7 23.04 48.40 -12.33
CA ASN A 7 22.65 47.18 -13.04
C ASN A 7 21.46 46.53 -12.32
N THR A 8 20.28 47.11 -12.52
CA THR A 8 19.01 46.41 -12.32
C THR A 8 18.75 45.56 -13.57
N VAL A 9 19.20 44.30 -13.56
CA VAL A 9 18.77 43.31 -14.54
C VAL A 9 17.49 42.68 -14.03
N ALA A 10 16.38 42.94 -14.72
CA ALA A 10 15.09 42.33 -14.47
C ALA A 10 15.18 40.80 -14.65
N LEU A 11 15.23 40.08 -13.53
CA LEU A 11 15.00 38.64 -13.45
C LEU A 11 13.49 38.40 -13.35
N ASP A 12 12.74 38.55 -14.44
CA ASP A 12 11.31 38.20 -14.39
C ASP A 12 10.67 37.78 -15.73
N THR A 13 11.42 37.12 -16.62
CA THR A 13 10.84 36.61 -17.88
C THR A 13 10.95 35.09 -18.05
N ALA A 14 11.72 34.40 -17.20
CA ALA A 14 11.84 32.93 -17.28
C ALA A 14 10.71 32.19 -16.53
N ASN A 15 10.18 32.77 -15.45
CA ASN A 15 9.10 32.14 -14.66
C ASN A 15 7.72 32.29 -15.32
N ASP A 16 7.45 33.42 -15.97
CA ASP A 16 6.16 33.66 -16.61
C ASP A 16 5.97 32.84 -17.90
N VAL A 17 7.05 32.54 -18.63
CA VAL A 17 6.98 31.69 -19.82
C VAL A 17 6.70 30.22 -19.46
N ALA A 18 7.18 29.75 -18.29
CA ALA A 18 6.87 28.42 -17.78
C ALA A 18 5.42 28.31 -17.26
N ALA A 19 4.88 29.38 -16.67
CA ALA A 19 3.49 29.43 -16.23
C ALA A 19 2.50 29.55 -17.40
N ALA A 20 2.82 30.34 -18.42
CA ALA A 20 1.99 30.49 -19.62
C ALA A 20 1.94 29.21 -20.46
N ALA A 21 3.06 28.48 -20.58
CA ALA A 21 3.11 27.18 -21.25
C ALA A 21 2.27 26.07 -20.56
N LEU A 22 1.91 26.26 -19.28
CA LEU A 22 0.99 25.40 -18.53
C LEU A 22 -0.49 25.85 -18.65
N GLN A 23 -0.77 27.05 -19.16
CA GLN A 23 -2.12 27.60 -19.25
C GLN A 23 -2.77 27.43 -20.62
N THR A 24 -2.00 27.25 -21.69
CA THR A 24 -2.55 27.08 -23.04
C THR A 24 -2.33 25.64 -23.52
N ASP A 25 -3.45 24.89 -23.54
CA ASP A 25 -3.65 23.53 -24.07
C ASP A 25 -3.07 22.35 -23.28
N GLY A 26 -3.82 21.88 -22.27
CA GLY A 26 -3.63 20.55 -21.67
C GLY A 26 -4.23 20.35 -20.27
N LEU A 27 -4.44 19.08 -19.88
CA LEU A 27 -4.70 18.68 -18.49
C LEU A 27 -3.45 18.90 -17.64
N GLY A 28 -3.32 20.09 -17.06
CA GLY A 28 -2.23 20.41 -16.14
C GLY A 28 -2.41 19.80 -14.74
N CYS A 29 -1.32 19.71 -13.97
CA CYS A 29 -1.32 19.20 -12.59
C CYS A 29 -2.27 19.96 -11.64
N HIS A 30 -2.68 21.18 -12.02
CA HIS A 30 -3.55 22.05 -11.23
C HIS A 30 -5.01 22.10 -11.75
N ALA A 31 -5.39 21.22 -12.67
CA ALA A 31 -6.72 21.21 -13.30
C ALA A 31 -7.89 20.91 -12.35
N GLY A 32 -7.61 20.53 -11.09
CA GLY A 32 -8.62 20.15 -10.10
C GLY A 32 -9.05 18.69 -10.20
N LYS A 33 -9.51 18.14 -9.08
CA LYS A 33 -9.85 16.71 -8.94
C LYS A 33 -10.93 16.25 -9.93
N GLU A 34 -12.02 17.00 -10.03
CA GLU A 34 -13.17 16.68 -10.88
C GLU A 34 -12.79 16.65 -12.36
N ARG A 35 -12.05 17.67 -12.83
CA ARG A 35 -11.63 17.75 -14.23
C ARG A 35 -10.66 16.63 -14.62
N LEU A 36 -9.70 16.31 -13.74
CA LEU A 36 -8.79 15.18 -13.95
C LEU A 36 -9.53 13.84 -13.98
N ARG A 37 -10.52 13.67 -13.11
CA ARG A 37 -11.38 12.48 -13.08
C ARG A 37 -12.21 12.34 -14.36
N SER A 38 -12.91 13.40 -14.77
CA SER A 38 -13.71 13.39 -16.01
C SER A 38 -12.85 13.12 -17.25
N ALA A 39 -11.63 13.66 -17.30
CA ALA A 39 -10.68 13.36 -18.36
C ALA A 39 -10.25 11.88 -18.36
N ALA A 40 -9.93 11.32 -17.19
CA ALA A 40 -9.59 9.91 -17.06
C ALA A 40 -10.74 9.00 -17.54
N GLU A 41 -11.99 9.32 -17.15
CA GLU A 41 -13.19 8.60 -17.59
C GLU A 41 -13.36 8.69 -19.12
N ALA A 42 -13.19 9.89 -19.70
CA ALA A 42 -13.22 10.10 -21.16
C ALA A 42 -12.09 9.35 -21.89
N ALA A 43 -10.94 9.17 -21.23
CA ALA A 43 -9.80 8.41 -21.73
C ALA A 43 -9.91 6.88 -21.51
N GLY A 44 -11.07 6.40 -21.05
CA GLY A 44 -11.36 4.97 -20.90
C GLY A 44 -10.94 4.36 -19.56
N MET A 45 -10.68 5.16 -18.52
CA MET A 45 -10.34 4.69 -17.17
C MET A 45 -11.55 4.47 -16.26
N SER A 46 -12.76 4.53 -16.79
CA SER A 46 -14.01 4.40 -16.01
C SER A 46 -14.10 3.07 -15.23
N GLU A 47 -13.61 1.97 -15.80
CA GLU A 47 -13.61 0.67 -15.10
C GLU A 47 -12.63 0.68 -13.91
N THR A 48 -11.38 1.12 -14.13
CA THR A 48 -10.36 1.22 -13.08
C THR A 48 -10.82 2.14 -11.95
N LEU A 49 -11.34 3.33 -12.28
CA LEU A 49 -11.84 4.29 -11.29
C LEU A 49 -13.10 3.78 -10.58
N GLY A 50 -13.96 3.05 -11.29
CA GLY A 50 -15.11 2.38 -10.70
C GLY A 50 -14.70 1.29 -9.71
N GLN A 51 -13.63 0.55 -9.99
CA GLN A 51 -13.07 -0.43 -9.05
C GLN A 51 -12.44 0.26 -7.83
N TYR A 52 -11.67 1.33 -8.04
CA TYR A 52 -11.11 2.11 -6.92
C TYR A 52 -12.18 2.73 -6.04
N ALA A 53 -13.29 3.22 -6.59
CA ALA A 53 -14.40 3.73 -5.79
C ALA A 53 -15.07 2.64 -4.92
N LYS A 54 -15.02 1.36 -5.33
CA LYS A 54 -15.53 0.23 -4.54
C LYS A 54 -14.54 -0.17 -3.45
N ASP A 55 -13.26 -0.21 -3.78
CA ASP A 55 -12.20 -0.69 -2.88
C ASP A 55 -11.81 0.36 -1.85
N TYR A 56 -11.82 1.63 -2.28
CA TYR A 56 -11.29 2.79 -1.57
C TYR A 56 -12.35 3.90 -1.54
N PRO A 57 -13.49 3.69 -0.85
CA PRO A 57 -14.56 4.66 -0.81
C PRO A 57 -14.11 5.95 -0.11
N GLN A 58 -14.53 7.09 -0.66
CA GLN A 58 -14.16 8.40 -0.11
C GLN A 58 -14.82 8.64 1.25
N GLY A 59 -14.03 9.11 2.20
CA GLY A 59 -14.52 9.55 3.49
C GLY A 59 -15.28 10.89 3.40
N PRO A 60 -16.04 11.26 4.44
CA PRO A 60 -16.94 12.43 4.45
C PRO A 60 -16.23 13.78 4.26
N HIS A 61 -14.91 13.83 4.40
CA HIS A 61 -14.13 15.07 4.28
C HIS A 61 -13.21 15.14 3.07
N ASP A 62 -13.15 14.11 2.21
CA ASP A 62 -12.43 14.02 0.91
C ASP A 62 -10.97 14.54 0.83
N GLN A 63 -10.41 15.00 1.94
CA GLN A 63 -9.07 15.54 2.14
C GLN A 63 -8.53 15.02 3.48
N PRO A 64 -8.24 13.71 3.59
CA PRO A 64 -7.49 13.24 4.73
C PRO A 64 -6.16 14.00 4.81
N GLN A 65 -5.69 14.35 6.02
CA GLN A 65 -4.36 14.94 6.24
C GLN A 65 -3.27 13.90 5.92
N SER A 66 -3.10 13.64 4.63
CA SER A 66 -2.37 12.53 4.07
C SER A 66 -1.37 13.06 3.06
N MET A 67 -0.23 12.36 2.94
CA MET A 67 0.68 12.55 1.83
C MET A 67 0.00 12.18 0.49
N CYS A 68 0.68 12.49 -0.62
CA CYS A 68 0.27 11.99 -1.94
C CYS A 68 0.01 10.47 -1.89
N PRO A 69 -1.14 9.97 -2.36
CA PRO A 69 -1.46 8.54 -2.30
C PRO A 69 -0.39 7.64 -2.91
N ALA A 70 0.21 8.03 -4.05
CA ALA A 70 1.28 7.27 -4.70
C ALA A 70 2.50 6.99 -3.82
N PHE A 71 2.70 7.75 -2.74
CA PHE A 71 3.72 7.45 -1.73
C PHE A 71 3.53 6.08 -1.11
N GLY A 72 2.29 5.63 -0.88
CA GLY A 72 1.99 4.31 -0.32
C GLY A 72 2.53 3.17 -1.16
N SER A 73 2.15 3.15 -2.44
CA SER A 73 2.65 2.17 -3.41
C SER A 73 4.17 2.24 -3.52
N LEU A 74 4.72 3.45 -3.64
CA LEU A 74 6.17 3.63 -3.76
C LEU A 74 6.91 3.14 -2.51
N ARG A 75 6.42 3.43 -1.31
CA ARG A 75 7.01 3.01 -0.03
C ARG A 75 7.13 1.49 0.06
N VAL A 76 6.06 0.77 -0.25
CA VAL A 76 6.06 -0.70 -0.11
C VAL A 76 6.85 -1.36 -1.24
N GLY A 77 6.77 -0.82 -2.46
CA GLY A 77 7.59 -1.26 -3.59
C GLY A 77 9.10 -1.06 -3.37
N LEU A 78 9.52 0.11 -2.85
CA LEU A 78 10.92 0.40 -2.55
C LEU A 78 11.50 -0.47 -1.42
N ARG A 79 10.67 -1.10 -0.58
CA ARG A 79 11.11 -2.06 0.44
C ARG A 79 11.39 -3.44 -0.16
N MET A 80 10.79 -3.77 -1.29
CA MET A 80 10.93 -5.05 -1.95
C MET A 80 12.25 -5.20 -2.72
N ARG A 81 13.01 -6.25 -2.42
CA ARG A 81 14.28 -6.57 -3.08
C ARG A 81 14.05 -6.87 -4.56
N ARG A 82 15.07 -6.53 -5.35
CA ARG A 82 15.09 -6.82 -6.79
C ARG A 82 13.82 -6.31 -7.48
N THR A 83 13.30 -5.17 -7.06
CA THR A 83 12.14 -4.52 -7.66
C THR A 83 12.52 -3.11 -8.09
N ALA A 84 12.36 -2.80 -9.37
CA ALA A 84 12.53 -1.45 -9.89
C ALA A 84 11.21 -0.68 -9.77
N MET A 85 11.25 0.54 -9.25
CA MET A 85 10.08 1.42 -9.13
C MET A 85 10.24 2.59 -10.10
N VAL A 86 9.32 2.75 -11.04
CA VAL A 86 9.34 3.80 -12.07
C VAL A 86 8.08 4.64 -11.93
N LEU A 87 8.24 5.95 -11.78
CA LEU A 87 7.13 6.91 -11.76
C LEU A 87 6.96 7.55 -13.14
N SER A 88 5.72 7.60 -13.61
CA SER A 88 5.30 8.47 -14.72
C SER A 88 4.46 9.61 -14.12
N GLY A 89 4.99 10.82 -14.19
CA GLY A 89 4.41 11.96 -13.48
C GLY A 89 5.13 13.28 -13.78
N SER A 90 4.64 14.40 -13.24
CA SER A 90 5.36 15.67 -13.37
C SER A 90 6.58 15.69 -12.45
N ALA A 91 7.60 16.46 -12.81
CA ALA A 91 8.84 16.59 -12.03
C ALA A 91 8.59 16.97 -10.56
N CYS A 92 7.60 17.82 -10.26
CA CYS A 92 7.26 18.20 -8.88
C CYS A 92 6.73 17.01 -8.05
N CYS A 93 5.86 16.18 -8.62
CA CYS A 93 5.35 14.97 -7.96
C CYS A 93 6.49 13.98 -7.70
N VAL A 94 7.34 13.75 -8.70
CA VAL A 94 8.45 12.80 -8.57
C VAL A 94 9.48 13.30 -7.57
N TYR A 95 9.80 14.60 -7.56
CA TYR A 95 10.64 15.19 -6.53
C TYR A 95 10.06 14.97 -5.13
N GLY A 96 8.79 15.32 -4.92
CA GLY A 96 8.13 15.15 -3.61
C GLY A 96 8.08 13.69 -3.16
N LEU A 97 7.67 12.78 -4.04
CA LEU A 97 7.60 11.35 -3.75
C LEU A 97 8.97 10.74 -3.48
N THR A 98 10.00 11.14 -4.23
CA THR A 98 11.38 10.70 -4.03
C THR A 98 11.90 11.22 -2.69
N PHE A 99 11.69 12.50 -2.38
CA PHE A 99 12.08 13.11 -1.11
C PHE A 99 11.43 12.37 0.07
N THR A 100 10.10 12.24 0.06
CA THR A 100 9.37 11.56 1.13
C THR A 100 9.81 10.09 1.28
N SER A 101 10.03 9.38 0.17
CA SER A 101 10.51 7.99 0.23
C SER A 101 11.84 7.84 0.92
N HIS A 102 12.81 8.69 0.58
CA HIS A 102 14.14 8.66 1.22
C HIS A 102 14.08 9.16 2.67
N PHE A 103 13.21 10.14 2.97
CA PHE A 103 12.96 10.59 4.35
C PHE A 103 12.45 9.44 5.23
N TYR A 104 11.55 8.60 4.72
CA TYR A 104 11.07 7.40 5.41
C TYR A 104 12.00 6.18 5.26
N GLY A 105 13.27 6.40 4.91
CA GLY A 105 14.34 5.41 4.97
C GLY A 105 14.48 4.51 3.75
N ALA A 106 13.82 4.81 2.63
CA ALA A 106 14.13 4.14 1.37
C ALA A 106 15.58 4.47 0.95
N LYS A 107 16.31 3.45 0.48
CA LYS A 107 17.70 3.58 0.02
C LYS A 107 17.87 3.24 -1.47
N ARG A 108 16.76 3.03 -2.17
CA ARG A 108 16.74 2.57 -3.57
C ARG A 108 16.33 3.70 -4.49
N THR A 109 16.90 3.69 -5.68
CA THR A 109 16.59 4.63 -6.75
C THR A 109 15.12 4.56 -7.14
N VAL A 110 14.54 5.73 -7.38
CA VAL A 110 13.22 5.90 -8.00
C VAL A 110 13.46 6.25 -9.47
N GLY A 111 13.04 5.38 -10.37
CA GLY A 111 13.03 5.66 -11.81
C GLY A 111 11.97 6.70 -12.16
N TYR A 112 12.21 7.45 -13.22
CA TYR A 112 11.34 8.54 -13.63
C TYR A 112 11.24 8.60 -15.16
N VAL A 113 10.01 8.61 -15.68
CA VAL A 113 9.71 8.96 -17.07
C VAL A 113 8.98 10.30 -17.09
N PRO A 114 9.63 11.38 -17.57
CA PRO A 114 9.02 12.71 -17.63
C PRO A 114 7.99 12.81 -18.76
N PHE A 115 7.11 13.80 -18.64
CA PHE A 115 6.22 14.19 -19.73
C PHE A 115 6.21 15.71 -19.94
N ASN A 116 5.77 16.12 -21.12
CA ASN A 116 5.37 17.49 -21.44
C ASN A 116 4.03 17.44 -22.21
N SER A 117 3.47 18.59 -22.57
CA SER A 117 2.16 18.65 -23.25
C SER A 117 2.15 17.86 -24.57
N GLU A 118 3.25 17.88 -25.33
CA GLU A 118 3.38 17.14 -26.58
C GLU A 118 3.40 15.62 -26.35
N THR A 119 4.19 15.13 -25.39
CA THR A 119 4.31 13.69 -25.15
C THR A 119 3.05 13.05 -24.58
N LEU A 120 2.19 13.84 -23.92
CA LEU A 120 0.89 13.40 -23.42
C LEU A 120 -0.13 13.15 -24.55
N VAL A 121 -0.12 13.97 -25.60
CA VAL A 121 -1.12 13.88 -26.68
C VAL A 121 -0.68 13.03 -27.86
N THR A 122 0.64 12.88 -28.05
CA THR A 122 1.21 12.11 -29.17
C THR A 122 1.35 10.61 -28.88
N GLY A 123 1.12 10.17 -27.63
CA GLY A 123 1.37 8.79 -27.20
C GLY A 123 2.84 8.49 -26.90
N LYS A 124 3.75 9.44 -27.15
CA LYS A 124 5.19 9.31 -26.92
C LYS A 124 5.53 8.92 -25.48
N LEU A 125 4.76 9.41 -24.49
CA LEU A 125 4.97 9.04 -23.08
C LEU A 125 4.83 7.53 -22.85
N PHE A 126 3.87 6.86 -23.50
CA PHE A 126 3.75 5.40 -23.38
C PHE A 126 4.94 4.69 -24.02
N GLU A 127 5.44 5.17 -25.16
CA GLU A 127 6.63 4.63 -25.80
C GLU A 127 7.86 4.81 -24.91
N ASP A 128 8.04 5.98 -24.28
CA ASP A 128 9.13 6.23 -23.34
C ASP A 128 9.07 5.31 -22.11
N ILE A 129 7.86 5.06 -21.59
CA ILE A 129 7.66 4.07 -20.52
C ILE A 129 8.03 2.67 -20.99
N ARG A 130 7.58 2.28 -22.19
CA ARG A 130 7.89 0.97 -22.78
C ARG A 130 9.41 0.79 -22.94
N ASP A 131 10.09 1.79 -23.49
CA ASP A 131 11.53 1.76 -23.70
C ASP A 131 12.29 1.72 -22.35
N ALA A 132 11.80 2.44 -21.33
CA ALA A 132 12.34 2.37 -19.98
C ALA A 132 12.21 0.98 -19.33
N VAL A 133 11.05 0.30 -19.49
CA VAL A 133 10.91 -1.07 -18.94
C VAL A 133 11.78 -2.06 -19.68
N HIS A 134 11.98 -1.91 -21.01
CA HIS A 134 12.93 -2.74 -21.76
C HIS A 134 14.36 -2.53 -21.30
N ALA A 135 14.77 -1.28 -21.05
CA ALA A 135 16.11 -0.97 -20.57
C ALA A 135 16.40 -1.50 -19.15
N LEU A 136 15.37 -1.57 -18.29
CA LEU A 136 15.49 -2.05 -16.92
C LEU A 136 15.36 -3.58 -16.78
N ALA A 137 14.87 -4.28 -17.81
CA ALA A 137 14.54 -5.71 -17.74
C ALA A 137 15.78 -6.62 -17.78
N ASP A 138 16.54 -6.58 -16.69
CA ASP A 138 17.68 -7.44 -16.40
C ASP A 138 17.33 -8.44 -15.28
N PRO A 139 17.19 -9.75 -15.58
CA PRO A 139 16.85 -10.78 -14.59
C PRO A 139 17.96 -11.02 -13.56
N GLU A 140 19.20 -10.61 -13.81
CA GLU A 140 20.26 -10.69 -12.81
C GLU A 140 20.10 -9.63 -11.72
N THR A 141 19.40 -8.53 -12.02
CA THR A 141 19.20 -7.40 -11.08
C THR A 141 17.79 -7.35 -10.52
N TYR A 142 16.77 -7.64 -11.32
CA TYR A 142 15.36 -7.45 -10.98
C TYR A 142 14.50 -8.70 -11.19
N ASP A 143 13.58 -8.94 -10.26
CA ASP A 143 12.49 -9.91 -10.37
C ASP A 143 11.21 -9.26 -10.93
N ALA A 144 11.06 -7.95 -10.71
CA ALA A 144 9.94 -7.15 -11.17
C ALA A 144 10.29 -5.68 -11.42
N ILE A 145 9.59 -5.05 -12.35
CA ILE A 145 9.57 -3.62 -12.62
C ILE A 145 8.13 -3.13 -12.43
N VAL A 146 7.94 -2.16 -11.56
CA VAL A 146 6.65 -1.53 -11.30
C VAL A 146 6.66 -0.14 -11.91
N VAL A 147 5.70 0.13 -12.80
CA VAL A 147 5.44 1.45 -13.37
C VAL A 147 4.18 2.02 -12.73
N ILE A 148 4.29 3.22 -12.16
CA ILE A 148 3.18 3.92 -11.52
C ILE A 148 2.83 5.17 -12.32
N ASN A 149 1.65 5.20 -12.91
CA ASN A 149 1.06 6.43 -13.42
C ASN A 149 0.56 7.28 -12.24
N LEU A 150 0.91 8.57 -12.24
CA LEU A 150 0.37 9.57 -11.34
C LEU A 150 -0.84 10.28 -11.98
N CYS A 151 -1.35 11.32 -11.32
CA CYS A 151 -2.59 12.01 -11.69
C CYS A 151 -2.70 12.35 -13.19
N VAL A 152 -1.71 13.06 -13.75
CA VAL A 152 -1.80 13.53 -15.14
C VAL A 152 -1.71 12.39 -16.15
N PRO A 153 -0.72 11.47 -16.08
CA PRO A 153 -0.68 10.30 -16.98
C PRO A 153 -1.94 9.43 -16.93
N THR A 154 -2.53 9.22 -15.74
CA THR A 154 -3.81 8.52 -15.62
C THR A 154 -4.96 9.31 -16.26
N ALA A 155 -5.03 10.63 -16.04
CA ALA A 155 -6.05 11.49 -16.65
C ALA A 155 -5.93 11.58 -18.18
N SER A 156 -4.72 11.46 -18.71
CA SER A 156 -4.43 11.39 -20.15
C SER A 156 -4.61 9.99 -20.73
N GLY A 157 -4.97 8.98 -19.92
CA GLY A 157 -5.26 7.62 -20.40
C GLY A 157 -4.04 6.82 -20.83
N VAL A 158 -2.85 7.10 -20.29
CA VAL A 158 -1.61 6.37 -20.63
C VAL A 158 -1.79 4.88 -20.32
N PRO A 159 -1.78 3.99 -21.33
CA PRO A 159 -2.35 2.65 -21.19
C PRO A 159 -1.32 1.63 -20.69
N LEU A 160 -0.93 1.69 -19.41
CA LEU A 160 0.06 0.74 -18.83
C LEU A 160 -0.33 -0.74 -18.98
N ARG A 161 -1.63 -1.04 -19.16
CA ARG A 161 -2.13 -2.40 -19.45
C ARG A 161 -1.52 -3.02 -20.72
N LEU A 162 -1.07 -2.20 -21.67
CA LEU A 162 -0.46 -2.61 -22.93
C LEU A 162 1.03 -2.92 -22.81
N LEU A 163 1.66 -2.64 -21.66
CA LEU A 163 3.03 -3.09 -21.42
C LEU A 163 3.06 -4.63 -21.45
N PRO A 164 4.15 -5.23 -21.98
CA PRO A 164 4.34 -6.68 -21.89
C PRO A 164 4.28 -7.11 -20.43
N LYS A 165 3.75 -8.30 -20.12
CA LYS A 165 3.68 -8.78 -18.73
C LYS A 165 5.03 -9.22 -18.18
N GLU A 166 5.94 -9.59 -19.07
CA GLU A 166 7.28 -10.03 -18.74
C GLU A 166 8.24 -9.67 -19.88
N ILE A 167 9.47 -9.30 -19.53
CA ILE A 167 10.60 -9.11 -20.47
C ILE A 167 11.80 -9.82 -19.86
N ASN A 168 12.43 -10.75 -20.58
CA ASN A 168 13.61 -11.50 -20.12
C ASN A 168 13.44 -12.18 -18.74
N GLY A 169 12.24 -12.67 -18.40
CA GLY A 169 11.96 -13.25 -17.07
C GLY A 169 11.67 -12.22 -15.96
N VAL A 170 11.75 -10.91 -16.26
CA VAL A 170 11.42 -9.82 -15.34
C VAL A 170 9.97 -9.40 -15.53
N ARG A 171 9.19 -9.44 -14.46
CA ARG A 171 7.76 -9.09 -14.49
C ARG A 171 7.58 -7.60 -14.63
N VAL A 172 6.61 -7.17 -15.42
CA VAL A 172 6.29 -5.75 -15.60
C VAL A 172 4.87 -5.49 -15.13
N ILE A 173 4.74 -4.59 -14.15
CA ILE A 173 3.50 -4.31 -13.44
C ILE A 173 3.19 -2.82 -13.59
N GLY A 174 2.14 -2.52 -14.35
CA GLY A 174 1.60 -1.18 -14.46
C GLY A 174 0.46 -0.96 -13.46
N ILE A 175 0.52 0.10 -12.67
CA ILE A 175 -0.56 0.55 -11.79
C ILE A 175 -0.82 2.05 -11.95
N ASP A 176 -2.07 2.45 -11.74
CA ASP A 176 -2.49 3.85 -11.71
C ASP A 176 -2.74 4.25 -10.25
N VAL A 177 -2.09 5.30 -9.76
CA VAL A 177 -2.32 5.80 -8.40
C VAL A 177 -2.60 7.30 -8.44
N PRO A 178 -3.70 7.71 -9.08
CA PRO A 178 -4.09 9.11 -9.12
C PRO A 178 -4.62 9.57 -7.77
N GLY A 179 -4.25 10.77 -7.34
CA GLY A 179 -4.79 11.39 -6.13
C GLY A 179 -6.30 11.70 -6.20
N PHE A 180 -6.91 11.63 -7.39
CA PHE A 180 -8.35 11.76 -7.57
C PHE A 180 -9.11 10.42 -7.52
N GLY A 181 -8.41 9.29 -7.54
CA GLY A 181 -9.00 7.95 -7.55
C GLY A 181 -8.66 7.10 -6.32
N VAL A 182 -7.48 7.29 -5.72
CA VAL A 182 -7.06 6.61 -4.48
C VAL A 182 -7.03 7.65 -3.35
N PRO A 183 -7.86 7.54 -2.29
CA PRO A 183 -8.00 8.60 -1.29
C PRO A 183 -6.77 8.80 -0.40
N THR A 184 -6.13 7.71 0.04
CA THR A 184 -5.01 7.78 0.99
C THR A 184 -3.76 7.05 0.51
N HIS A 185 -2.62 7.41 1.09
CA HIS A 185 -1.39 6.64 0.91
C HIS A 185 -1.42 5.28 1.62
N ALA A 186 -2.30 5.04 2.58
CA ALA A 186 -2.50 3.71 3.14
C ALA A 186 -3.12 2.78 2.07
N GLU A 187 -4.24 3.19 1.48
CA GLU A 187 -4.94 2.44 0.43
C GLU A 187 -4.08 2.22 -0.81
N ALA A 188 -3.21 3.16 -1.17
CA ALA A 188 -2.26 2.96 -2.26
C ALA A 188 -1.27 1.80 -2.03
N LYS A 189 -1.00 1.40 -0.78
CA LYS A 189 -0.20 0.20 -0.49
C LYS A 189 -0.92 -1.05 -0.99
N ASP A 190 -2.24 -1.08 -0.82
CA ASP A 190 -3.10 -2.15 -1.29
C ASP A 190 -3.20 -2.18 -2.82
N VAL A 191 -3.19 -1.03 -3.50
CA VAL A 191 -3.13 -0.99 -4.98
C VAL A 191 -1.93 -1.77 -5.51
N LEU A 192 -0.73 -1.50 -4.98
CA LEU A 192 0.47 -2.23 -5.42
C LEU A 192 0.46 -3.68 -4.93
N ALA A 193 0.25 -3.91 -3.64
CA ALA A 193 0.32 -5.25 -3.08
C ALA A 193 -0.73 -6.19 -3.69
N GLY A 194 -1.94 -5.71 -3.94
CA GLY A 194 -3.00 -6.44 -4.62
C GLY A 194 -2.65 -6.74 -6.09
N ALA A 195 -2.10 -5.77 -6.84
CA ALA A 195 -1.64 -6.01 -8.20
C ALA A 195 -0.54 -7.09 -8.27
N MET A 196 0.37 -7.08 -7.31
CA MET A 196 1.45 -8.06 -7.20
C MET A 196 0.95 -9.44 -6.77
N LEU A 197 0.06 -9.50 -5.78
CA LEU A 197 -0.60 -10.75 -5.38
C LEU A 197 -1.40 -11.36 -6.52
N ARG A 198 -2.16 -10.54 -7.26
CA ARG A 198 -2.89 -10.98 -8.46
C ARG A 198 -1.94 -11.60 -9.49
N PHE A 199 -0.81 -10.94 -9.77
CA PHE A 199 0.18 -11.47 -10.70
C PHE A 199 0.74 -12.81 -10.20
N ALA A 200 1.17 -12.88 -8.94
CA ALA A 200 1.70 -14.10 -8.35
C ALA A 200 0.68 -15.26 -8.29
N ARG A 201 -0.60 -14.95 -8.02
CA ARG A 201 -1.70 -15.92 -8.05
C ARG A 201 -1.87 -16.49 -9.45
N LEU A 202 -1.95 -15.63 -10.46
CA LEU A 202 -2.10 -16.07 -11.85
C LEU A 202 -0.93 -16.94 -12.33
N GLU A 203 0.29 -16.66 -11.87
CA GLU A 203 1.44 -17.55 -12.14
C GLU A 203 1.31 -18.90 -11.44
N ALA A 204 0.92 -18.90 -10.16
CA ALA A 204 0.74 -20.13 -9.39
C ALA A 204 -0.39 -21.01 -9.94
N GLU A 205 -1.43 -20.41 -10.53
CA GLU A 205 -2.52 -21.12 -11.20
C GLU A 205 -2.10 -21.77 -12.52
N GLN A 206 -1.04 -21.26 -13.17
CA GLN A 206 -0.52 -21.82 -14.42
C GLN A 206 0.42 -23.00 -14.19
N GLY A 207 0.99 -23.15 -13.00
CA GLY A 207 1.84 -24.28 -12.67
C GLY A 207 2.80 -24.05 -11.50
N PRO A 208 3.80 -24.94 -11.33
CA PRO A 208 4.77 -24.83 -10.26
C PRO A 208 5.57 -23.52 -10.32
N VAL A 209 5.62 -22.81 -9.20
CA VAL A 209 6.39 -21.56 -9.02
C VAL A 209 7.60 -21.78 -8.12
N GLN A 210 8.54 -20.83 -8.17
CA GLN A 210 9.75 -20.90 -7.36
C GLN A 210 9.41 -20.77 -5.87
N ALA A 211 9.91 -21.72 -5.06
CA ALA A 211 9.71 -21.68 -3.62
C ALA A 211 10.35 -20.41 -3.00
N PRO A 212 9.75 -19.85 -1.93
CA PRO A 212 10.38 -18.81 -1.13
C PRO A 212 11.78 -19.22 -0.66
N ARG A 213 12.66 -18.23 -0.48
CA ARG A 213 14.02 -18.48 0.02
C ARG A 213 14.03 -18.99 1.47
N ALA A 214 13.08 -18.52 2.27
CA ALA A 214 12.92 -18.99 3.64
C ALA A 214 12.43 -20.45 3.65
N PRO A 215 12.94 -21.30 4.57
CA PRO A 215 12.43 -22.65 4.73
C PRO A 215 10.92 -22.65 4.99
N ARG A 216 10.21 -23.62 4.42
CA ARG A 216 8.80 -23.83 4.77
C ARG A 216 8.69 -24.20 6.23
N ALA A 217 7.67 -23.67 6.91
CA ALA A 217 7.36 -24.09 8.25
C ALA A 217 6.92 -25.57 8.24
N GLY A 218 7.25 -26.30 9.31
CA GLY A 218 6.72 -27.67 9.52
C GLY A 218 5.25 -27.70 9.95
N LYS A 219 4.59 -26.54 10.00
CA LYS A 219 3.21 -26.31 10.44
C LYS A 219 2.47 -25.48 9.38
N PRO A 220 1.12 -25.58 9.30
CA PRO A 220 0.32 -24.66 8.48
C PRO A 220 0.58 -23.21 8.88
N THR A 221 0.69 -22.33 7.88
CA THR A 221 1.06 -20.92 8.06
C THR A 221 -0.14 -19.99 8.03
N ILE A 222 -0.06 -18.90 8.79
CA ILE A 222 -0.98 -17.77 8.71
C ILE A 222 -0.28 -16.60 8.06
N SER A 223 -0.69 -16.22 6.86
CA SER A 223 -0.14 -15.07 6.16
C SER A 223 -0.61 -13.78 6.83
N LEU A 224 0.30 -12.83 7.00
CA LEU A 224 0.00 -11.59 7.70
C LEU A 224 -0.18 -10.46 6.68
N LEU A 225 -1.33 -9.80 6.69
CA LEU A 225 -1.67 -8.72 5.76
C LEU A 225 -1.67 -7.39 6.50
N GLY A 226 -0.66 -6.56 6.22
CA GLY A 226 -0.43 -5.27 6.88
C GLY A 226 1.05 -4.97 7.07
N GLU A 227 1.40 -3.68 7.15
CA GLU A 227 2.76 -3.26 7.53
C GLU A 227 2.91 -3.32 9.05
N MET A 228 3.76 -4.21 9.54
CA MET A 228 4.04 -4.38 10.96
C MET A 228 5.45 -3.93 11.32
N PHE A 229 5.68 -3.67 12.60
CA PHE A 229 7.02 -3.48 13.13
C PHE A 229 7.76 -4.83 13.17
N PRO A 230 9.12 -4.83 13.13
CA PRO A 230 9.90 -6.07 13.08
C PRO A 230 9.62 -7.08 14.19
N ALA A 231 9.18 -6.62 15.36
CA ALA A 231 8.87 -7.48 16.50
C ALA A 231 7.48 -8.14 16.41
N ASP A 232 6.52 -7.55 15.69
CA ASP A 232 5.14 -8.02 15.74
C ASP A 232 4.99 -9.42 15.11
N PRO A 233 5.58 -9.74 13.94
CA PRO A 233 5.52 -11.10 13.39
C PRO A 233 6.12 -12.16 14.32
N MET A 234 7.13 -11.80 15.13
CA MET A 234 7.72 -12.71 16.11
C MET A 234 6.75 -13.00 17.27
N GLN A 235 6.07 -11.96 17.77
CA GLN A 235 5.09 -12.10 18.84
C GLN A 235 3.84 -12.84 18.36
N ILE A 236 3.34 -12.50 17.17
CA ILE A 236 2.24 -13.21 16.51
C ILE A 236 2.63 -14.68 16.28
N GLY A 237 3.85 -14.96 15.82
CA GLY A 237 4.36 -16.32 15.68
C GLY A 237 4.30 -17.13 16.99
N ALA A 238 4.74 -16.53 18.10
CA ALA A 238 4.67 -17.18 19.41
C ALA A 238 3.22 -17.45 19.88
N MET A 239 2.26 -16.58 19.52
CA MET A 239 0.83 -16.81 19.77
C MET A 239 0.28 -17.95 18.90
N LEU A 240 0.60 -17.95 17.61
CA LEU A 240 0.19 -18.98 16.64
C LEU A 240 0.76 -20.36 16.98
N ASP A 241 1.96 -20.42 17.55
CA ASP A 241 2.59 -21.67 17.97
C ASP A 241 1.73 -22.43 19.00
N LEU A 242 1.01 -21.72 19.88
CA LEU A 242 0.08 -22.31 20.85
C LEU A 242 -1.12 -22.99 20.18
N LEU A 243 -1.45 -22.59 18.96
CA LEU A 243 -2.52 -23.16 18.13
C LEU A 243 -2.01 -24.26 17.18
N GLY A 244 -0.71 -24.58 17.22
CA GLY A 244 -0.10 -25.52 16.27
C GLY A 244 0.11 -24.93 14.88
N LEU A 245 0.08 -23.60 14.75
CA LEU A 245 0.25 -22.85 13.51
C LEU A 245 1.61 -22.14 13.49
N ALA A 246 1.99 -21.58 12.36
CA ALA A 246 3.18 -20.73 12.21
C ALA A 246 2.84 -19.39 11.56
N ALA A 247 3.62 -18.35 11.85
CA ALA A 247 3.53 -17.10 11.09
C ALA A 247 4.08 -17.32 9.66
N GLY A 248 3.28 -16.96 8.66
CA GLY A 248 3.65 -16.96 7.25
C GLY A 248 4.27 -15.62 6.82
N PRO A 249 4.53 -15.46 5.51
CA PRO A 249 5.04 -14.20 4.97
C PRO A 249 4.09 -13.02 5.22
N VAL A 250 4.68 -11.83 5.34
CA VAL A 250 3.96 -10.56 5.45
C VAL A 250 3.67 -10.02 4.05
N THR A 251 2.44 -9.59 3.79
CA THR A 251 2.05 -8.83 2.60
C THR A 251 1.73 -7.39 3.03
N PRO A 252 2.35 -6.35 2.43
CA PRO A 252 3.28 -6.37 1.29
C PRO A 252 4.63 -7.06 1.60
N THR A 253 5.14 -7.83 0.64
CA THR A 253 6.32 -8.69 0.81
C THR A 253 7.65 -7.97 0.58
N ARG A 254 8.76 -8.61 0.97
CA ARG A 254 10.12 -8.11 0.77
C ARG A 254 10.82 -8.74 -0.41
N GLU A 255 10.35 -9.88 -0.89
CA GLU A 255 10.86 -10.59 -2.07
C GLU A 255 9.70 -11.13 -2.90
N TRP A 256 9.88 -11.30 -4.22
CA TRP A 256 8.79 -11.75 -5.11
C TRP A 256 8.25 -13.11 -4.69
N ARG A 257 9.15 -14.05 -4.43
CA ARG A 257 8.79 -15.42 -4.08
C ARG A 257 8.00 -15.55 -2.79
N GLU A 258 8.08 -14.55 -1.89
CA GLU A 258 7.27 -14.52 -0.68
C GLU A 258 5.77 -14.36 -0.99
N LEU A 259 5.38 -13.82 -2.14
CA LEU A 259 3.98 -13.73 -2.58
C LEU A 259 3.39 -15.13 -2.75
N TYR A 260 4.15 -16.06 -3.34
CA TYR A 260 3.71 -17.47 -3.46
C TYR A 260 3.56 -18.12 -2.09
N GLY A 261 4.50 -17.84 -1.17
CA GLY A 261 4.39 -18.31 0.21
C GLY A 261 3.23 -17.67 0.98
N ALA A 262 2.82 -16.45 0.63
CA ALA A 262 1.64 -15.81 1.19
C ALA A 262 0.34 -16.46 0.67
N LEU A 263 0.34 -16.92 -0.58
CA LEU A 263 -0.79 -17.65 -1.17
C LEU A 263 -0.86 -19.11 -0.67
N ASP A 264 0.26 -19.69 -0.26
CA ASP A 264 0.36 -21.03 0.34
C ASP A 264 0.19 -20.98 1.87
N CYS A 265 -1.01 -20.61 2.33
CA CYS A 265 -1.35 -20.49 3.74
C CYS A 265 -2.67 -21.19 4.10
N ALA A 266 -2.87 -21.44 5.40
CA ALA A 266 -4.13 -21.97 5.92
C ALA A 266 -5.21 -20.88 6.00
N ALA A 267 -4.82 -19.67 6.43
CA ALA A 267 -5.67 -18.49 6.47
C ALA A 267 -4.80 -17.23 6.45
N VAL A 268 -5.44 -16.08 6.26
CA VAL A 268 -4.80 -14.76 6.27
C VAL A 268 -5.27 -13.98 7.48
N ALA A 269 -4.34 -13.41 8.23
CA ALA A 269 -4.62 -12.42 9.27
C ALA A 269 -4.54 -11.01 8.67
N ALA A 270 -5.68 -10.36 8.46
CA ALA A 270 -5.79 -8.96 8.05
C ALA A 270 -5.54 -8.04 9.26
N ILE A 271 -4.25 -7.79 9.52
CA ILE A 271 -3.78 -6.94 10.63
C ILE A 271 -4.18 -5.48 10.39
N HIS A 272 -4.11 -5.01 9.14
CA HIS A 272 -4.60 -3.69 8.75
C HIS A 272 -5.91 -3.81 7.94
N PRO A 273 -6.90 -2.94 8.19
CA PRO A 273 -8.26 -3.16 7.69
C PRO A 273 -8.49 -2.76 6.22
N PHE A 274 -7.60 -1.96 5.63
CA PHE A 274 -7.86 -1.28 4.35
C PHE A 274 -7.43 -2.05 3.08
N TYR A 275 -6.92 -3.28 3.21
CA TYR A 275 -6.34 -4.04 2.09
C TYR A 275 -7.37 -4.76 1.21
N ALA A 276 -8.33 -4.02 0.65
CA ALA A 276 -9.47 -4.56 -0.10
C ALA A 276 -9.06 -5.41 -1.34
N SER A 277 -8.09 -4.93 -2.12
CA SER A 277 -7.58 -5.60 -3.32
C SER A 277 -6.82 -6.88 -2.97
N CYS A 278 -5.91 -6.84 -1.99
CA CYS A 278 -5.24 -8.04 -1.50
C CYS A 278 -6.24 -9.09 -0.99
N VAL A 279 -7.26 -8.65 -0.22
CA VAL A 279 -8.31 -9.53 0.30
C VAL A 279 -9.03 -10.25 -0.82
N ARG A 280 -9.44 -9.54 -1.89
CA ARG A 280 -10.06 -10.19 -3.05
C ARG A 280 -9.18 -11.26 -3.68
N GLU A 281 -7.88 -11.02 -3.81
CA GLU A 281 -6.96 -11.99 -4.41
C GLU A 281 -6.75 -13.21 -3.51
N PHE A 282 -6.67 -13.03 -2.18
CA PHE A 282 -6.64 -14.14 -1.23
C PHE A 282 -7.93 -14.97 -1.26
N GLU A 283 -9.09 -14.33 -1.26
CA GLU A 283 -10.38 -15.01 -1.36
C GLU A 283 -10.52 -15.74 -2.69
N SER A 284 -10.05 -15.14 -3.79
CA SER A 284 -10.01 -15.79 -5.12
C SER A 284 -9.11 -17.03 -5.12
N ALA A 285 -8.04 -17.02 -4.32
CA ALA A 285 -7.18 -18.19 -4.08
C ALA A 285 -7.75 -19.18 -3.05
N GLY A 286 -8.99 -18.97 -2.59
CA GLY A 286 -9.67 -19.85 -1.63
C GLY A 286 -9.14 -19.74 -0.20
N ARG A 287 -8.53 -18.60 0.17
CA ARG A 287 -8.01 -18.36 1.52
C ARG A 287 -9.02 -17.57 2.34
N ALA A 288 -9.36 -18.10 3.52
CA ALA A 288 -10.14 -17.36 4.50
C ALA A 288 -9.32 -16.18 5.05
N VAL A 289 -9.95 -15.02 5.18
CA VAL A 289 -9.31 -13.81 5.72
C VAL A 289 -9.99 -13.42 7.02
N VAL A 290 -9.19 -13.31 8.09
CA VAL A 290 -9.62 -12.99 9.45
C VAL A 290 -9.04 -11.64 9.83
N GLY A 291 -9.90 -10.67 10.14
CA GLY A 291 -9.54 -9.51 10.95
C GLY A 291 -9.98 -9.71 12.41
N SER A 292 -9.61 -8.87 13.36
CA SER A 292 -8.66 -7.75 13.27
C SER A 292 -7.24 -8.21 13.69
N ALA A 293 -6.57 -7.53 14.62
CA ALA A 293 -5.23 -7.85 15.13
C ALA A 293 -5.20 -8.13 16.66
N PRO A 294 -4.24 -8.95 17.15
CA PRO A 294 -4.14 -9.31 18.58
C PRO A 294 -3.49 -8.20 19.41
N VAL A 295 -4.20 -7.08 19.57
CA VAL A 295 -3.75 -5.91 20.35
C VAL A 295 -4.64 -5.74 21.58
N GLY A 296 -4.06 -5.66 22.79
CA GLY A 296 -4.85 -5.60 24.02
C GLY A 296 -5.47 -6.95 24.39
N HIS A 297 -6.21 -6.99 25.50
CA HIS A 297 -6.79 -8.19 26.06
C HIS A 297 -7.93 -8.73 25.18
N ASP A 298 -8.94 -7.92 24.90
CA ASP A 298 -10.15 -8.39 24.22
C ASP A 298 -9.85 -8.67 22.73
N GLY A 299 -9.01 -7.83 22.12
CA GLY A 299 -8.49 -8.04 20.77
C GLY A 299 -7.73 -9.35 20.61
N THR A 300 -6.82 -9.65 21.54
CA THR A 300 -6.09 -10.93 21.51
C THR A 300 -7.02 -12.12 21.70
N ALA A 301 -8.00 -12.01 22.60
CA ALA A 301 -8.96 -13.08 22.86
C ALA A 301 -9.82 -13.40 21.62
N ALA A 302 -10.36 -12.36 20.97
CA ALA A 302 -11.17 -12.50 19.76
C ALA A 302 -10.35 -12.99 18.57
N TRP A 303 -9.12 -12.51 18.43
CA TRP A 303 -8.23 -12.90 17.34
C TRP A 303 -7.82 -14.38 17.41
N LEU A 304 -7.42 -14.87 18.60
CA LEU A 304 -7.08 -16.28 18.80
C LEU A 304 -8.28 -17.20 18.52
N GLU A 305 -9.47 -16.79 18.93
CA GLU A 305 -10.72 -17.50 18.64
C GLU A 305 -10.95 -17.59 17.12
N ALA A 306 -10.93 -16.46 16.42
CA ALA A 306 -11.25 -16.39 15.00
C ALA A 306 -10.22 -17.14 14.13
N ILE A 307 -8.92 -17.01 14.42
CA ILE A 307 -7.87 -17.77 13.73
C ILE A 307 -8.01 -19.27 14.00
N GLY A 308 -8.23 -19.66 15.25
CA GLY A 308 -8.41 -21.06 15.63
C GLY A 308 -9.59 -21.71 14.90
N VAL A 309 -10.74 -21.02 14.85
CA VAL A 309 -11.93 -21.48 14.11
C VAL A 309 -11.65 -21.57 12.62
N ALA A 310 -11.05 -20.55 12.00
CA ALA A 310 -10.73 -20.54 10.58
C ALA A 310 -9.77 -21.67 10.17
N CYS A 311 -8.90 -22.10 11.08
CA CYS A 311 -7.94 -23.18 10.86
C CYS A 311 -8.38 -24.55 11.41
N ASN A 312 -9.64 -24.66 11.87
CA ASN A 312 -10.18 -25.89 12.47
C ASN A 312 -9.33 -26.44 13.62
N VAL A 313 -8.80 -25.55 14.46
CA VAL A 313 -8.06 -25.89 15.69
C VAL A 313 -9.06 -26.35 16.75
N ALA A 314 -8.72 -27.42 17.48
CA ALA A 314 -9.57 -27.96 18.54
C ALA A 314 -9.90 -26.90 19.61
N ARG A 315 -11.14 -26.89 20.11
CA ARG A 315 -11.65 -25.90 21.06
C ARG A 315 -10.78 -25.83 22.32
N GLU A 316 -10.36 -26.99 22.82
CA GLU A 316 -9.53 -27.13 24.01
C GLU A 316 -8.17 -26.44 23.82
N THR A 317 -7.60 -26.51 22.61
CA THR A 317 -6.33 -25.84 22.27
C THR A 317 -6.49 -24.32 22.21
N ILE A 318 -7.59 -23.83 21.62
CA ILE A 318 -7.91 -22.39 21.57
C ILE A 318 -8.08 -21.84 22.99
N ASP A 319 -8.87 -22.53 23.82
CA ASP A 319 -9.10 -22.13 25.20
C ASP A 319 -7.82 -22.19 26.05
N ALA A 320 -6.98 -23.21 25.85
CA ALA A 320 -5.69 -23.30 26.51
C ALA A 320 -4.75 -22.14 26.12
N ALA A 321 -4.71 -21.75 24.84
CA ALA A 321 -3.92 -20.62 24.37
C ALA A 321 -4.39 -19.30 25.00
N LYS A 322 -5.71 -19.06 25.02
CA LYS A 322 -6.32 -17.87 25.66
C LYS A 322 -6.02 -17.83 27.16
N ASN A 323 -6.22 -18.94 27.88
CA ASN A 323 -5.94 -19.04 29.31
C ASN A 323 -4.45 -18.81 29.64
N ARG A 324 -3.54 -19.14 28.72
CA ARG A 324 -2.11 -18.89 28.90
C ARG A 324 -1.72 -17.42 28.73
N LEU A 325 -2.32 -16.71 27.77
CA LEU A 325 -1.88 -15.37 27.38
C LEU A 325 -2.66 -14.24 28.06
N LEU A 326 -3.99 -14.37 28.12
CA LEU A 326 -4.87 -13.27 28.53
C LEU A 326 -4.64 -12.75 29.96
N PRO A 327 -4.37 -13.60 30.98
CA PRO A 327 -4.13 -13.10 32.34
C PRO A 327 -2.93 -12.15 32.43
N ALA A 328 -1.86 -12.42 31.70
CA ALA A 328 -0.66 -11.57 31.70
C ALA A 328 -0.92 -10.23 31.02
N ILE A 329 -1.67 -10.21 29.92
CA ILE A 329 -2.07 -8.98 29.22
C ILE A 329 -2.94 -8.12 30.16
N LYS A 330 -3.96 -8.73 30.78
CA LYS A 330 -4.83 -8.02 31.73
C LYS A 330 -4.06 -7.43 32.91
N ALA A 331 -3.13 -8.21 33.48
CA ALA A 331 -2.29 -7.75 34.58
C ALA A 331 -1.39 -6.58 34.16
N ALA A 332 -0.79 -6.64 32.96
CA ALA A 332 0.06 -5.57 32.43
C ALA A 332 -0.73 -4.26 32.24
N LEU A 333 -1.92 -4.33 31.64
CA LEU A 333 -2.78 -3.15 31.47
C LEU A 333 -3.24 -2.57 32.81
N SER A 334 -3.61 -3.43 33.76
CA SER A 334 -4.03 -3.00 35.11
C SER A 334 -2.89 -2.38 35.92
N ALA A 335 -1.65 -2.80 35.69
CA ALA A 335 -0.47 -2.28 36.38
C ALA A 335 -0.02 -0.90 35.85
N ALA A 336 -0.43 -0.54 34.63
CA ALA A 336 -0.05 0.71 33.97
C ALA A 336 -1.27 1.43 33.35
N PRO A 337 -2.26 1.84 34.18
CA PRO A 337 -3.45 2.50 33.66
C PRO A 337 -3.12 3.90 33.12
N ILE A 338 -3.86 4.32 32.09
CA ILE A 338 -3.76 5.64 31.47
C ILE A 338 -4.88 6.53 32.02
N SER A 339 -4.58 7.37 32.99
CA SER A 339 -5.54 8.35 33.54
C SER A 339 -5.47 9.69 32.77
N GLY A 340 -5.85 9.67 31.49
CA GLY A 340 -5.80 10.85 30.62
C GLY A 340 -6.96 10.93 29.64
N ARG A 341 -7.35 12.16 29.29
CA ARG A 341 -8.28 12.41 28.18
C ARG A 341 -7.50 12.41 26.87
N VAL A 342 -7.94 11.57 25.93
CA VAL A 342 -7.24 11.34 24.67
C VAL A 342 -8.15 11.64 23.48
N THR A 343 -7.58 12.26 22.46
CA THR A 343 -8.11 12.33 21.10
C THR A 343 -7.11 11.64 20.20
N LEU A 344 -7.55 10.62 19.49
CA LEU A 344 -6.72 9.83 18.59
C LEU A 344 -7.07 10.18 17.15
N SER A 345 -6.08 10.48 16.33
CA SER A 345 -6.25 10.70 14.90
C SER A 345 -5.06 10.13 14.15
N GLY A 346 -5.33 9.49 13.02
CA GLY A 346 -4.29 8.93 12.17
C GLY A 346 -4.82 8.58 10.79
N TYR A 347 -4.04 7.81 10.05
CA TYR A 347 -4.23 7.59 8.62
C TYR A 347 -3.85 6.18 8.15
N GLU A 348 -3.69 5.22 9.07
CA GLU A 348 -3.28 3.84 8.75
C GLU A 348 -4.37 2.80 9.10
N GLY A 349 -5.52 3.21 9.61
CA GLY A 349 -6.62 2.31 10.03
C GLY A 349 -6.36 1.60 11.37
N SER A 350 -5.11 1.52 11.82
CA SER A 350 -4.73 0.96 13.12
C SER A 350 -5.17 1.83 14.30
N GLU A 351 -5.70 3.02 14.05
CA GLU A 351 -6.23 3.90 15.10
C GLU A 351 -7.37 3.25 15.89
N LEU A 352 -8.18 2.39 15.27
CA LEU A 352 -9.26 1.69 15.97
C LEU A 352 -8.71 0.64 16.96
N LEU A 353 -7.70 -0.13 16.54
CA LEU A 353 -6.95 -1.06 17.39
C LEU A 353 -6.33 -0.36 18.61
N VAL A 354 -5.68 0.77 18.37
CA VAL A 354 -5.07 1.59 19.43
C VAL A 354 -6.15 2.23 20.30
N GLY A 355 -7.27 2.64 19.72
CA GLY A 355 -8.43 3.18 20.41
C GLY A 355 -9.00 2.18 21.43
N ARG A 356 -9.23 0.93 21.01
CA ARG A 356 -9.62 -0.15 21.93
C ARG A 356 -8.60 -0.31 23.05
N LEU A 357 -7.31 -0.41 22.73
CA LEU A 357 -6.25 -0.58 23.74
C LEU A 357 -6.23 0.58 24.75
N LEU A 358 -6.43 1.82 24.31
CA LEU A 358 -6.51 2.99 25.18
C LEU A 358 -7.70 2.88 26.15
N VAL A 359 -8.86 2.45 25.65
CA VAL A 359 -10.06 2.22 26.48
C VAL A 359 -9.81 1.09 27.49
N GLU A 360 -9.23 -0.03 27.05
CA GLU A 360 -8.85 -1.14 27.94
C GLU A 360 -7.82 -0.71 29.00
N SER A 361 -6.97 0.27 28.68
CA SER A 361 -5.98 0.86 29.59
C SER A 361 -6.58 1.92 30.53
N GLY A 362 -7.88 2.22 30.43
CA GLY A 362 -8.59 3.16 31.30
C GLY A 362 -8.60 4.62 30.84
N ALA A 363 -8.16 4.91 29.61
CA ALA A 363 -8.14 6.27 29.07
C ALA A 363 -9.56 6.82 28.81
N ASP A 364 -9.73 8.12 29.02
CA ASP A 364 -10.93 8.87 28.62
C ASP A 364 -10.83 9.24 27.12
N LEU A 365 -11.03 8.24 26.25
CA LEU A 365 -10.96 8.40 24.79
C LEU A 365 -12.25 9.02 24.26
N ARG A 366 -12.18 10.27 23.79
CA ARG A 366 -13.37 11.04 23.35
C ARG A 366 -13.61 11.03 21.86
N TYR A 367 -12.55 10.83 21.07
CA TYR A 367 -12.62 10.85 19.62
C TYR A 367 -11.54 9.95 19.04
N VAL A 368 -11.93 9.18 18.03
CA VAL A 368 -11.03 8.41 17.17
C VAL A 368 -11.32 8.79 15.73
N GLY A 369 -10.29 9.28 15.04
CA GLY A 369 -10.34 9.59 13.61
C GLY A 369 -9.34 8.73 12.85
N THR A 370 -9.79 8.15 11.73
CA THR A 370 -8.92 7.48 10.77
C THR A 370 -9.21 7.98 9.37
N ALA A 371 -8.17 8.07 8.53
CA ALA A 371 -8.32 8.37 7.11
C ALA A 371 -8.80 7.16 6.29
N CYS A 372 -8.66 5.95 6.82
CA CYS A 372 -9.04 4.72 6.12
C CYS A 372 -10.57 4.51 6.16
N PRO A 373 -11.14 3.88 5.12
CA PRO A 373 -12.57 3.61 5.07
C PRO A 373 -12.98 2.56 6.09
N ARG A 374 -14.27 2.58 6.44
CA ARG A 374 -14.90 1.50 7.21
C ARG A 374 -14.90 0.22 6.37
N THR A 375 -14.43 -0.87 6.94
CA THR A 375 -14.44 -2.21 6.33
C THR A 375 -14.98 -3.24 7.31
N ARG A 376 -15.31 -4.45 6.83
CA ARG A 376 -15.72 -5.56 7.70
C ARG A 376 -14.64 -5.96 8.73
N PHE A 377 -13.38 -5.63 8.48
CA PHE A 377 -12.26 -5.98 9.35
C PHE A 377 -12.04 -4.96 10.47
N SER A 378 -12.58 -3.75 10.32
CA SER A 378 -12.59 -2.72 11.36
C SER A 378 -13.85 -2.76 12.25
N GLU A 379 -14.87 -3.57 11.94
CA GLU A 379 -16.15 -3.55 12.69
C GLU A 379 -16.04 -3.95 14.16
N ALA A 380 -15.06 -4.79 14.50
CA ALA A 380 -14.85 -5.28 15.86
C ALA A 380 -14.07 -4.31 16.75
N ASP A 381 -13.43 -3.29 16.16
CA ASP A 381 -12.61 -2.28 16.84
C ASP A 381 -13.34 -0.93 16.85
#